data_AF-A0A5R2N726-F1
#
_entry.id   AF-A0A5R2N726-F1
#
_cell.length_a   1.000
_cell.length_b   1.000
_cell.length_c   1.000
_cell.angle_alpha   90.00
_cell.angle_beta   90.00
_cell.angle_gamma   90.00
#
_symmetry.space_group_name_H-M   'P 1'
#
loop_
_entity.id
_entity.type
_entity.pdbx_description
1 polymer ?
#
loop_
_entity_poly.entity_id
_entity_poly.type
_entity_poly.pdbx_seq_one_letter_code
_entity_poly.pdbx_strand_id
1 'polypeptide(L)'
;GNVIIEALASGTPVAAYPVTGPIDIVGDGFGGAVSNDLREAALTALNVSRDQARERAMRYSWKACAEMFLDAVEEALGTTRKLAA
;
A
#
# COMPACT_ATOMS: atom_id res chain seq x y z
N GLY A 1 6.30 1.77 -4.95
CA GLY A 1 6.85 0.49 -4.44
C GLY A 1 6.07 -0.68 -5.01
N ASN A 2 6.15 -0.93 -6.32
CA ASN A 2 5.39 -2.02 -6.97
C ASN A 2 5.77 -3.38 -6.40
N VAL A 3 7.08 -3.63 -6.28
CA VAL A 3 7.62 -4.89 -5.72
C VAL A 3 7.16 -5.13 -4.28
N ILE A 4 6.95 -4.07 -3.50
CA ILE A 4 6.39 -4.18 -2.13
C ILE A 4 4.96 -4.72 -2.21
N ILE A 5 4.12 -4.12 -3.04
CA ILE A 5 2.71 -4.54 -3.20
C ILE A 5 2.62 -5.96 -3.78
N GLU A 6 3.51 -6.34 -4.71
CA GLU A 6 3.60 -7.69 -5.27
C GLU A 6 4.00 -8.74 -4.21
N ALA A 7 4.97 -8.42 -3.36
CA ALA A 7 5.38 -9.27 -2.24
C ALA A 7 4.21 -9.46 -1.26
N LEU A 8 3.55 -8.36 -0.89
CA LEU A 8 2.38 -8.36 -0.01
C LEU A 8 1.23 -9.19 -0.62
N ALA A 9 0.95 -9.02 -1.92
CA ALA A 9 -0.08 -9.78 -2.64
C ALA A 9 0.22 -11.29 -2.63
N SER A 10 1.51 -11.66 -2.64
CA SER A 10 1.99 -13.03 -2.51
C SER A 10 1.95 -13.56 -1.06
N GLY A 11 1.47 -12.75 -0.10
CA GLY A 11 1.41 -13.05 1.33
C GLY A 11 2.78 -13.01 2.01
N THR A 12 3.72 -12.25 1.46
CA THR A 12 5.08 -12.08 2.01
C THR A 12 5.17 -10.74 2.72
N PRO A 13 5.29 -10.70 4.06
CA PRO A 13 5.54 -9.47 4.79
C PRO A 13 6.84 -8.79 4.35
N VAL A 14 6.85 -7.47 4.33
CA VAL A 14 7.99 -6.68 3.85
C VAL A 14 8.69 -5.95 4.99
N ALA A 15 10.01 -6.01 5.03
CA ALA A 15 10.87 -5.17 5.87
C ALA A 15 11.60 -4.14 5.00
N ALA A 16 11.62 -2.86 5.41
CA ALA A 16 12.23 -1.80 4.61
C ALA A 16 12.69 -0.60 5.46
N TYR A 17 13.44 0.33 4.85
CA TYR A 17 13.72 1.63 5.45
C TYR A 17 12.48 2.56 5.39
N PRO A 18 12.32 3.49 6.34
CA PRO A 18 11.19 4.43 6.41
C PRO A 18 11.39 5.60 5.42
N VAL A 19 11.46 5.30 4.14
CA VAL A 19 11.57 6.26 3.04
C VAL A 19 10.29 6.30 2.22
N THR A 20 10.18 7.26 1.29
CA THR A 20 9.05 7.36 0.36
C THR A 20 8.82 6.05 -0.39
N GLY A 21 7.58 5.57 -0.42
CA GLY A 21 7.22 4.25 -0.91
C GLY A 21 6.96 3.25 0.22
N PRO A 22 7.99 2.68 0.88
CA PRO A 22 7.75 1.76 2.00
C PRO A 22 6.95 2.37 3.15
N ILE A 23 7.22 3.62 3.53
CA ILE A 23 6.51 4.25 4.65
C ILE A 23 5.02 4.43 4.35
N ASP A 24 4.68 4.70 3.09
CA ASP A 24 3.29 4.86 2.63
C ASP A 24 2.54 3.52 2.55
N ILE A 25 3.27 2.41 2.43
CA ILE A 25 2.71 1.06 2.20
C ILE A 25 2.76 0.16 3.44
N VAL A 26 3.69 0.33 4.38
CA VAL A 26 3.80 -0.51 5.59
C VAL A 26 4.27 0.26 6.83
N GLY A 27 4.25 1.60 6.80
CA GLY A 27 4.74 2.45 7.89
C GLY A 27 3.93 2.35 9.20
N ASP A 28 2.70 1.86 9.11
CA ASP A 28 1.81 1.58 10.26
C ASP A 28 2.02 0.17 10.86
N GLY A 29 2.98 -0.60 10.35
CA GLY A 29 3.25 -1.97 10.79
C GLY A 29 2.27 -3.01 10.25
N PHE A 30 1.28 -2.62 9.44
CA PHE A 30 0.28 -3.55 8.92
C PHE A 30 0.74 -4.15 7.58
N GLY A 31 1.05 -5.45 7.58
CA GLY A 31 1.57 -6.18 6.43
C GLY A 31 3.10 -6.15 6.29
N GLY A 32 3.80 -5.42 7.14
CA GLY A 32 5.26 -5.33 7.13
C GLY A 32 5.80 -4.45 8.25
N ALA A 33 7.07 -4.09 8.19
CA ALA A 33 7.70 -3.20 9.16
C ALA A 33 8.71 -2.27 8.48
N VAL A 34 8.86 -1.08 9.03
CA VAL A 34 9.92 -0.15 8.65
C VAL A 34 10.79 0.22 9.85
N SER A 35 12.09 0.36 9.64
CA SER A 35 13.03 0.89 10.63
C SER A 35 14.26 1.48 9.94
N ASN A 36 14.93 2.43 10.60
CA ASN A 36 16.24 2.90 10.19
C ASN A 36 17.34 1.83 10.39
N ASP A 37 17.05 0.75 11.11
CA ASP A 37 17.84 -0.48 11.15
C ASP A 37 17.09 -1.60 10.40
N LEU A 38 17.62 -2.03 9.26
CA LEU A 38 16.99 -3.08 8.45
C LEU A 38 16.91 -4.42 9.19
N ARG A 39 17.84 -4.71 10.13
CA ARG A 39 17.79 -5.92 10.94
C ARG A 39 16.57 -5.91 11.86
N GLU A 40 16.29 -4.78 12.49
CA GLU A 40 15.10 -4.61 13.33
C GLU A 40 13.81 -4.77 12.52
N ALA A 41 13.74 -4.13 11.35
CA ALA A 41 12.59 -4.26 10.45
C ALA A 41 12.39 -5.72 10.02
N ALA A 42 13.47 -6.43 9.66
CA ALA A 42 13.40 -7.83 9.24
C ALA A 42 12.89 -8.74 10.36
N LEU A 43 13.43 -8.60 11.59
CA LEU A 43 13.00 -9.38 12.74
C LEU A 43 11.54 -9.08 13.13
N THR A 44 11.13 -7.82 13.02
CA THR A 44 9.72 -7.42 13.25
C THR A 44 8.79 -8.05 12.21
N ALA A 45 9.16 -7.98 10.93
CA ALA A 45 8.36 -8.52 9.83
C ALA A 45 8.15 -10.05 9.91
N LEU A 46 9.06 -10.80 10.55
CA LEU A 46 8.88 -12.25 10.81
C LEU A 46 7.65 -12.56 11.67
N ASN A 47 7.19 -11.61 12.48
CA ASN A 47 6.02 -11.78 13.34
C ASN A 47 4.70 -11.33 12.66
N VAL A 48 4.78 -10.76 11.46
CA VAL A 48 3.61 -10.31 10.69
C VAL A 48 3.01 -11.50 9.97
N SER A 49 1.68 -11.65 10.02
CA SER A 49 1.02 -12.78 9.37
C SER A 49 0.98 -12.61 7.85
N ARG A 50 1.00 -13.75 7.13
CA ARG A 50 0.85 -13.78 5.66
C ARG A 50 -0.49 -13.19 5.22
N ASP A 51 -1.53 -13.38 6.02
CA ASP A 51 -2.87 -12.86 5.75
C ASP A 51 -2.93 -11.34 5.87
N GLN A 52 -2.25 -10.75 6.86
CA GLN A 52 -2.12 -9.30 6.98
C GLN A 52 -1.37 -8.70 5.77
N ALA A 53 -0.30 -9.36 5.33
CA ALA A 53 0.41 -8.93 4.12
C ALA A 53 -0.53 -8.93 2.90
N ARG A 54 -1.29 -10.01 2.71
CA ARG A 54 -2.26 -10.11 1.62
C ARG A 54 -3.37 -9.06 1.73
N GLU A 55 -3.93 -8.86 2.92
CA GLU A 55 -4.97 -7.85 3.16
C GLU A 55 -4.47 -6.44 2.85
N ARG A 56 -3.22 -6.11 3.22
CA ARG A 56 -2.62 -4.81 2.87
C ARG A 56 -2.55 -4.62 1.36
N ALA A 57 -2.14 -5.65 0.61
CA ALA A 57 -2.08 -5.57 -0.84
C ALA A 57 -3.45 -5.33 -1.50
N MET A 58 -4.54 -5.88 -0.94
CA MET A 58 -5.89 -5.72 -1.50
C MET A 58 -6.40 -4.27 -1.50
N ARG A 59 -5.75 -3.37 -0.73
CA ARG A 59 -6.05 -1.93 -0.75
C ARG A 59 -5.51 -1.23 -2.01
N TYR A 60 -4.61 -1.87 -2.75
CA TYR A 60 -3.99 -1.35 -3.97
C TYR A 60 -4.50 -2.14 -5.18
N SER A 61 -5.64 -1.73 -5.75
CA SER A 61 -6.22 -2.38 -6.92
C SER A 61 -6.16 -1.50 -8.16
N TRP A 62 -6.07 -2.14 -9.33
CA TRP A 62 -6.17 -1.44 -10.62
C TRP A 62 -7.51 -0.72 -10.79
N LYS A 63 -8.59 -1.28 -10.26
CA LYS A 63 -9.91 -0.64 -10.27
C LYS A 63 -9.88 0.69 -9.52
N ALA A 64 -9.42 0.69 -8.26
CA ALA A 64 -9.33 1.92 -7.46
C ALA A 64 -8.39 2.96 -8.12
N CYS A 65 -7.27 2.51 -8.70
CA CYS A 65 -6.37 3.39 -9.47
C CYS A 65 -7.07 4.05 -10.66
N ALA A 66 -7.82 3.27 -11.45
CA ALA A 66 -8.55 3.78 -12.60
C ALA A 66 -9.69 4.73 -12.20
N GLU A 67 -10.40 4.44 -11.10
CA GLU A 67 -11.45 5.31 -10.54
C GLU A 67 -10.86 6.64 -10.10
N MET A 68 -9.78 6.64 -9.29
CA MET A 68 -9.10 7.88 -8.86
C MET A 68 -8.59 8.71 -10.05
N PHE A 69 -8.06 8.05 -11.09
CA PHE A 69 -7.59 8.74 -12.29
C PHE A 69 -8.75 9.36 -13.07
N LEU A 70 -9.86 8.63 -13.24
CA LEU A 70 -11.05 9.13 -13.92
C LEU A 70 -11.64 10.33 -13.18
N ASP A 71 -11.77 10.24 -11.85
CA ASP A 71 -12.27 11.33 -11.00
C ASP A 71 -11.45 12.62 -11.21
N ALA A 72 -10.12 12.51 -11.21
CA ALA A 72 -9.22 13.64 -11.45
C ALA A 72 -9.36 14.23 -12.86
N VAL A 73 -9.59 13.39 -13.88
CA VAL A 73 -9.83 13.85 -15.26
C VAL A 73 -11.18 14.56 -15.37
N GLU A 74 -12.24 14.01 -14.78
CA GLU A 74 -13.57 14.64 -14.80
C GLU A 74 -13.58 15.96 -14.04
N GLU A 75 -12.85 16.06 -12.93
CA GLU A 75 -12.63 17.31 -12.20
C GLU A 75 -11.92 18.35 -13.07
N ALA A 76 -10.81 17.97 -13.71
CA ALA A 76 -10.06 18.88 -14.59
C ALA A 76 -10.88 19.37 -15.79
N LEU A 77 -11.82 18.56 -16.29
CA LEU A 77 -12.74 18.92 -17.38
C LEU A 77 -13.99 19.67 -16.91
N GLY A 78 -14.20 19.81 -15.59
CA GLY A 78 -15.41 20.44 -15.03
C GLY A 78 -16.68 19.62 -15.24
N THR A 79 -16.56 18.30 -15.49
CA THR A 79 -17.69 17.40 -15.74
C THR A 79 -18.15 16.65 -14.49
N THR A 80 -17.58 16.94 -13.32
CA THR A 80 -17.92 16.29 -12.05
C THR A 80 -19.43 16.36 -11.80
N ARG A 81 -20.11 15.22 -11.96
CA ARG A 81 -21.51 15.09 -11.61
C ARG A 81 -21.56 15.08 -10.08
N LYS A 82 -22.00 16.17 -9.44
CA LYS A 82 -22.30 16.15 -8.00
C LYS A 82 -23.27 14.99 -7.77
N LEU A 83 -22.81 13.91 -7.15
CA LEU A 83 -23.69 12.85 -6.68
C LEU A 83 -24.65 13.52 -5.69
N ALA A 84 -25.93 13.61 -6.09
CA ALA A 84 -26.99 14.06 -5.21
C ALA A 84 -27.04 13.12 -4.01
N ALA A 85 -27.06 13.71 -2.81
CA ALA A 85 -27.12 13.03 -1.52
C ALA A 85 -28.37 12.14 -1.39
#